data_AF-A0ABD5J1B7-F1
#
_entry.id   AF-A0ABD5J1B7-F1
#
_cell.length_a   1.000
_cell.length_b   1.000
_cell.length_c   1.000
_cell.angle_alpha   90.00
_cell.angle_beta   90.00
_cell.angle_gamma   90.00
#
_symmetry.space_group_name_H-M   'P 1'
#
loop_
_entity.id
_entity.type
_entity.pdbx_description
1 polymer ?
#
loop_
_entity_poly.entity_id
_entity_poly.type
_entity_poly.pdbx_seq_one_letter_code
_entity_poly.pdbx_strand_id
1 'polypeptide(L)' 'MTTESPRWYKSSYSGNGGQCIEVAANLVASRGEVPVRDSKDPHGPALVFEPCAWSSFVAAVKGGEFPAT' A
#
# COMPACT_ATOMS: atom_id res chain seq x y z
N MET A 1 -20.65 -7.41 -13.25
CA MET A 1 -19.41 -7.43 -12.44
C MET A 1 -19.11 -5.98 -12.10
N THR A 2 -19.21 -5.59 -10.83
CA THR A 2 -18.94 -4.20 -10.44
C THR A 2 -17.44 -3.98 -10.49
N THR A 3 -16.98 -3.19 -11.45
CA THR A 3 -15.57 -2.81 -11.53
C THR A 3 -15.28 -1.84 -10.38
N GLU A 4 -14.82 -2.36 -9.24
CA GLU A 4 -14.29 -1.50 -8.19
C GLU A 4 -12.96 -0.89 -8.64
N SER A 5 -12.81 0.41 -8.35
CA SER A 5 -11.59 1.19 -8.54
C SER A 5 -10.79 1.27 -7.23
N PRO A 6 -9.45 1.45 -7.30
CA PRO A 6 -8.63 1.63 -6.11
C PRO A 6 -9.06 2.88 -5.31
N ARG A 7 -9.28 2.72 -4.00
CA ARG A 7 -9.50 3.82 -3.06
C ARG A 7 -8.20 4.08 -2.30
N TRP A 8 -7.40 4.98 -2.83
CA TRP A 8 -6.10 5.35 -2.25
C TRP A 8 -6.26 6.04 -0.90
N TYR A 9 -5.54 5.55 0.10
CA TYR A 9 -5.40 6.21 1.38
C TYR A 9 -3.94 6.33 1.79
N LYS A 10 -3.68 7.31 2.65
CA LYS A 10 -2.35 7.69 3.13
C LYS A 10 -2.25 7.47 4.63
N SER A 11 -1.07 7.11 5.11
CA SER A 11 -0.82 6.95 6.56
C SER A 11 -0.93 8.29 7.29
N SER A 12 -1.57 8.32 8.45
CA SER A 12 -1.63 9.49 9.33
C SER A 12 -0.26 9.88 9.91
N TYR A 13 0.71 8.94 9.92
CA TYR A 13 2.07 9.17 10.41
C TYR A 13 2.96 9.91 9.40
N SER A 14 2.48 10.21 8.18
CA SER A 14 3.28 10.85 7.11
C SER A 14 3.44 12.39 7.26
N GLY A 15 3.43 12.91 8.49
CA GLY A 15 3.07 14.30 8.78
C GLY A 15 4.14 15.38 8.62
N ASN A 16 5.38 15.11 8.17
CA ASN A 16 6.44 16.13 8.30
C ASN A 16 7.54 16.17 7.21
N GLY A 17 7.29 15.71 5.97
CA GLY A 17 8.31 15.84 4.92
C GLY A 17 8.16 15.04 3.62
N GLY A 18 7.07 14.31 3.42
CA GLY A 18 6.93 13.53 2.18
C GLY A 18 5.85 12.49 2.30
N GLN A 19 4.69 12.82 1.77
CA GLN A 19 3.66 11.85 1.47
C GLN A 19 4.14 11.00 0.30
N CYS A 20 4.89 9.92 0.54
CA CYS A 20 5.57 9.17 -0.52
C CYS A 20 4.87 7.86 -0.91
N ILE A 21 3.90 7.35 -0.13
CA ILE A 21 3.23 6.07 -0.45
C ILE A 21 1.73 6.15 -0.15
N GLU A 22 0.93 5.61 -1.07
CA GLU A 22 -0.52 5.37 -0.94
C GLU A 22 -0.83 3.90 -1.16
N VAL A 23 -1.87 3.39 -0.47
CA VAL A 23 -2.31 1.98 -0.56
C VAL A 23 -3.81 1.93 -0.83
N ALA A 24 -4.28 0.92 -1.56
CA ALA A 24 -5.71 0.69 -1.81
C ALA A 24 -6.16 -0.70 -1.34
N ALA A 25 -6.64 -0.81 -0.09
CA ALA A 25 -7.05 -2.08 0.50
C ALA A 25 -8.46 -2.54 0.08
N ASN A 26 -9.28 -1.68 -0.54
CA ASN A 26 -10.66 -2.04 -0.90
C ASN A 26 -10.73 -3.14 -1.96
N LEU A 27 -9.66 -3.35 -2.73
CA LEU A 27 -9.60 -4.35 -3.78
C LEU A 27 -9.24 -5.76 -3.28
N VAL A 28 -8.90 -5.92 -2.00
CA VAL A 28 -8.53 -7.23 -1.43
C VAL A 28 -9.67 -8.24 -1.57
N ALA A 29 -10.90 -7.82 -1.24
CA ALA A 29 -12.05 -8.73 -1.26
C ALA A 29 -12.53 -9.05 -2.69
N SER A 30 -12.45 -8.08 -3.60
CA SER A 30 -13.00 -8.19 -4.95
C SER A 30 -11.99 -8.69 -5.99
N ARG A 31 -10.69 -8.45 -5.79
CA ARG A 31 -9.61 -8.78 -6.73
C ARG A 31 -8.47 -9.59 -6.12
N GLY A 32 -8.37 -9.68 -4.80
CA GLY A 32 -7.23 -10.34 -4.15
C GLY A 32 -5.93 -9.54 -4.35
N GLU A 33 -6.01 -8.22 -4.35
CA GLU A 33 -4.88 -7.34 -4.66
C GLU A 33 -4.73 -6.24 -3.61
N VAL A 34 -3.48 -5.86 -3.33
CA VAL A 34 -3.10 -4.67 -2.56
C VAL A 34 -2.20 -3.77 -3.43
N PRO A 35 -2.78 -2.81 -4.16
CA PRO A 35 -2.00 -1.83 -4.89
C PRO A 35 -1.33 -0.81 -3.95
N VAL A 36 -0.08 -0.48 -4.27
CA VAL A 36 0.76 0.49 -3.57
C VAL A 36 1.44 1.39 -4.61
N ARG A 37 1.38 2.71 -4.43
CA ARG A 37 2.00 3.66 -5.37
C ARG A 37 2.71 4.80 -4.66
N ASP A 38 3.59 5.47 -5.40
CA ASP A 38 4.14 6.75 -4.96
C ASP A 38 3.07 7.84 -5.03
N SER A 39 2.81 8.53 -3.91
CA SER A 39 1.85 9.64 -3.93
C SER A 39 2.34 10.85 -4.73
N LYS A 40 3.66 10.95 -5.00
CA LYS A 40 4.27 12.00 -5.82
C LYS A 40 4.13 11.74 -7.31
N ASP A 41 3.89 10.49 -7.71
CA ASP A 41 3.58 10.09 -9.08
C ASP A 41 2.27 9.30 -9.15
N PRO A 42 1.11 9.94 -8.91
CA PRO A 42 -0.18 9.25 -8.82
C PRO A 42 -0.66 8.67 -10.15
N HIS A 43 -0.09 9.12 -11.27
CA HIS A 43 -0.40 8.62 -12.61
C HIS A 43 0.62 7.57 -13.10
N GLY A 44 1.71 7.38 -12.37
CA GLY A 44 2.69 6.33 -12.59
C GLY A 44 2.16 4.93 -12.22
N PRO A 45 2.97 3.89 -12.47
CA PRO A 45 2.60 2.51 -12.18
C PRO A 45 2.48 2.25 -10.67
N ALA A 46 1.49 1.46 -10.29
CA ALA A 46 1.37 0.91 -8.94
C ALA A 46 2.02 -0.48 -8.86
N LEU A 47 2.66 -0.77 -7.74
CA LEU A 47 3.04 -2.13 -7.37
C LEU A 47 1.80 -2.85 -6.86
N VAL A 48 1.58 -4.10 -7.29
CA VAL A 48 0.44 -4.90 -6.86
C VAL A 48 0.94 -6.11 -6.10
N PHE A 49 0.52 -6.23 -4.84
CA PHE A 49 0.89 -7.34 -3.97
C PHE A 49 -0.31 -8.26 -3.72
N GLU A 50 -0.04 -9.55 -3.54
CA GLU A 50 -1.02 -10.46 -2.94
C GLU A 50 -1.26 -10.12 -1.46
N PRO A 51 -2.48 -10.34 -0.92
CA PRO A 51 -2.81 -9.97 0.45
C PRO A 51 -1.91 -10.66 1.49
N CYS A 52 -1.60 -11.95 1.30
CA CYS A 52 -0.74 -12.70 2.21
C CYS A 52 0.69 -12.16 2.25
N ALA A 53 1.25 -11.79 1.09
CA ALA A 53 2.57 -11.20 1.00
C ALA A 53 2.60 -9.81 1.67
N TRP A 54 1.58 -8.99 1.41
CA TRP A 54 1.45 -7.67 2.03
C TRP A 54 1.33 -7.76 3.57
N SER A 55 0.47 -8.66 4.08
CA SER A 55 0.32 -8.88 5.52
C SER A 55 1.62 -9.34 6.17
N SER A 56 2.35 -10.25 5.53
CA SER A 56 3.65 -10.74 6.04
C SER A 56 4.70 -9.63 6.08
N PHE A 57 4.78 -8.82 5.02
CA PHE A 57 5.66 -7.65 4.98
C PHE A 57 5.36 -6.66 6.12
N VAL A 58 4.09 -6.30 6.32
CA VAL A 58 3.69 -5.39 7.39
C VAL A 58 4.01 -5.96 8.77
N ALA A 59 3.83 -7.27 8.97
CA ALA A 59 4.19 -7.94 10.21
C ALA A 59 5.71 -7.87 10.48
N ALA A 60 6.54 -8.17 9.49
CA ALA A 60 8.00 -8.11 9.61
C ALA A 60 8.50 -6.68 9.88
N VAL A 61 7.93 -5.67 9.23
CA VAL A 61 8.23 -4.24 9.53
C VAL A 61 7.90 -3.90 10.98
N LYS A 62 6.72 -4.31 11.48
CA LYS A 62 6.34 -4.09 12.88
C LYS A 62 7.23 -4.86 13.87
N GLY A 63 7.73 -6.02 13.46
CA GLY A 63 8.67 -6.84 14.23
C GLY A 63 10.09 -6.30 14.27
N GLY A 64 10.40 -5.23 13.51
CA GLY A 64 11.74 -4.67 13.44
C GLY A 64 12.73 -5.51 12.64
N GLU A 65 12.23 -6.41 11.78
CA GLU A 65 13.06 -7.29 10.95
C GLU A 65 13.79 -6.53 9.83
N PHE A 66 13.34 -5.31 9.52
CA PHE A 66 13.98 -4.39 8.59
C PHE A 66 14.61 -3.22 9.38
N PRO A 67 15.89 -3.32 9.78
CA PRO A 67 16.56 -2.23 10.46
C PRO A 67 16.68 -1.01 9.53
N ALA A 68 16.44 0.18 10.08
CA ALA A 68 16.85 1.42 9.43
C ALA A 68 18.37 1.47 9.49
N THR A 69 19.02 1.18 8.36
CA THR A 69 20.47 1.35 8.17
C THR A 69 20.96 2.72 8.60
#